data_AF-A0AAP0W7I6-F1
#
_entry.id   AF-A0AAP0W7I6-F1
#
_cell.length_a   1.000
_cell.length_b   1.000
_cell.length_c   1.000
_cell.angle_alpha   90.00
_cell.angle_beta   90.00
_cell.angle_gamma   90.00
#
_symmetry.space_group_name_H-M   'P 1'
#
loop_
_entity.id
_entity.type
_entity.pdbx_description
1 polymer ?
#
loop_
_entity_poly.entity_id
_entity_poly.type
_entity_poly.pdbx_seq_one_letter_code
_entity_poly.pdbx_strand_id
1 'polypeptide(L)' 'MSSTFTDRQKDVFAFVLAVAMAESSDPGDFRRRFVSYMDKAFGFDDNQMSPDQKDTALSVSHIYAKADNIYHKIK' A
#
# COMPACT_ATOMS: atom_id res chain seq x y z
N MET A 1 4.53 -8.94 -20.12
CA MET A 1 3.56 -7.86 -19.81
C MET A 1 3.84 -7.45 -18.39
N SER A 2 4.37 -6.24 -18.18
CA SER A 2 4.63 -5.71 -16.83
C SER A 2 3.29 -5.49 -16.13
N SER A 3 3.08 -6.17 -15.00
CA SER A 3 1.86 -6.13 -14.19
C SER A 3 1.81 -4.88 -13.31
N THR A 4 2.12 -3.71 -13.86
CA THR A 4 2.13 -2.47 -13.10
C THR A 4 0.74 -1.82 -13.14
N PHE A 5 0.19 -1.47 -11.98
CA PHE A 5 -1.06 -0.72 -11.89
C PHE A 5 -0.95 0.59 -12.69
N THR A 6 -1.99 0.95 -13.45
CA THR A 6 -2.10 2.30 -14.02
C THR A 6 -2.21 3.34 -12.89
N ASP A 7 -1.78 4.58 -13.14
CA ASP A 7 -1.86 5.64 -12.14
C ASP A 7 -3.29 5.87 -11.64
N ARG A 8 -4.28 5.73 -12.54
CA ARG A 8 -5.70 5.80 -12.17
C ARG A 8 -6.12 4.69 -11.21
N GLN A 9 -5.62 3.47 -11.41
CA GLN A 9 -5.90 2.35 -10.51
C GLN A 9 -5.23 2.57 -9.14
N LYS A 10 -3.97 3.03 -9.12
CA LYS A 10 -3.26 3.36 -7.87
C LYS A 10 -4.04 4.38 -7.05
N ASP A 11 -4.62 5.39 -7.70
CA ASP A 11 -5.42 6.43 -7.06
C ASP A 11 -6.73 5.89 -6.45
N VAL A 12 -7.43 5.02 -7.18
CA VAL A 12 -8.66 4.37 -6.68
C VAL A 12 -8.34 3.47 -5.50
N PHE A 13 -7.27 2.66 -5.57
CA PHE A 13 -6.87 1.79 -4.47
C PHE A 13 -6.45 2.60 -3.23
N ALA A 14 -5.72 3.70 -3.42
CA ALA A 14 -5.34 4.58 -2.32
C ALA A 14 -6.56 5.19 -1.62
N PHE A 15 -7.57 5.62 -2.39
CA PHE A 15 -8.81 6.13 -1.83
C PHE A 15 -9.59 5.07 -1.05
N VAL A 16 -9.78 3.87 -1.62
CA VAL A 16 -10.48 2.76 -0.95
C VAL A 16 -9.77 2.36 0.34
N LEU A 17 -8.43 2.30 0.32
CA LEU A 17 -7.64 2.00 1.51
C LEU A 17 -7.77 3.08 2.58
N ALA A 18 -7.78 4.36 2.20
CA ALA A 18 -7.99 5.47 3.13
C ALA A 18 -9.37 5.41 3.80
N VAL A 19 -10.43 5.07 3.05
CA VAL A 19 -11.77 4.86 3.60
C VAL A 19 -11.77 3.67 4.57
N ALA A 20 -11.15 2.55 4.21
CA ALA A 20 -11.04 1.39 5.11
C ALA A 20 -10.29 1.72 6.42
N MET A 21 -9.28 2.58 6.36
CA MET A 21 -8.58 3.08 7.55
C MET A 21 -9.47 4.00 8.40
N ALA A 22 -10.26 4.87 7.78
CA ALA A 22 -11.16 5.80 8.48
C ALA A 22 -12.33 5.08 9.17
N GLU A 23 -12.90 4.07 8.51
CA GLU A 23 -14.00 3.25 9.04
C GLU A 23 -13.52 2.15 10.01
N SER A 24 -12.21 2.00 10.20
CA SER A 24 -11.66 1.05 11.16
C SER A 24 -11.91 1.52 12.60
N SER A 25 -12.32 0.59 13.47
CA SER A 25 -12.45 0.86 14.91
C SER A 25 -11.11 1.21 15.58
N ASP A 26 -10.00 0.75 15.02
CA ASP A 26 -8.65 1.09 15.45
C ASP A 26 -7.75 1.31 14.22
N PRO A 27 -7.72 2.55 13.69
CA PRO A 27 -6.92 2.87 12.51
C PRO A 27 -5.41 2.69 12.73
N GLY A 28 -4.93 2.86 13.97
CA GLY A 28 -3.52 2.69 14.32
C GLY A 28 -3.09 1.23 14.24
N ASP A 29 -3.89 0.33 14.80
CA ASP A 29 -3.64 -1.10 14.70
C ASP A 29 -3.80 -1.64 13.27
N PHE A 30 -4.80 -1.14 12.53
CA PHE A 30 -4.96 -1.46 11.11
C PHE A 30 -3.70 -1.07 10.32
N ARG A 31 -3.22 0.17 10.52
CA ARG A 31 -2.00 0.69 9.88
C ARG A 31 -0.80 -0.21 10.17
N ARG A 32 -0.61 -0.59 11.43
CA ARG A 32 0.48 -1.48 11.87
C ARG A 32 0.41 -2.85 11.21
N ARG A 33 -0.77 -3.47 11.17
CA ARG A 33 -0.98 -4.78 10.53
C ARG A 33 -0.74 -4.72 9.03
N PHE A 34 -1.21 -3.67 8.37
CA PHE A 34 -1.01 -3.47 6.93
C PHE A 34 0.47 -3.40 6.58
N VAL A 35 1.25 -2.58 7.29
CA VAL A 35 2.71 -2.49 7.11
C VAL A 35 3.39 -3.83 7.36
N SER A 36 2.97 -4.58 8.39
CA SER A 36 3.52 -5.92 8.67
C SER A 36 3.22 -6.92 7.54
N TYR A 37 2.03 -6.87 6.93
CA TYR A 37 1.71 -7.73 5.79
C TYR A 37 2.48 -7.32 4.53
N MET A 38 2.68 -6.02 4.30
CA MET A 38 3.55 -5.55 3.22
C MET A 38 4.97 -6.06 3.40
N ASP A 39 5.53 -5.94 4.60
CA ASP A 39 6.87 -6.42 4.91
C ASP A 39 6.99 -7.94 4.71
N LYS A 40 5.98 -8.73 5.10
CA LYS A 40 5.96 -10.18 4.84
C LYS A 40 5.78 -10.55 3.36
N ALA A 41 5.03 -9.75 2.61
CA ALA A 41 4.74 -10.02 1.19
C ALA A 41 5.89 -9.55 0.28
N PHE A 42 6.61 -8.52 0.69
CA PHE A 42 7.60 -7.81 -0.12
C PHE A 42 8.96 -7.64 0.58
N GLY A 43 9.25 -8.39 1.65
CA GLY A 43 10.54 -8.50 2.34
C GLY A 43 10.70 -9.95 2.83
N PHE A 44 11.82 -10.64 2.64
CA PHE A 44 13.20 -10.27 2.97
C PHE A 44 14.17 -10.57 1.81
N ASP A 45 15.19 -9.73 1.70
CA ASP A 45 16.34 -9.75 0.77
C ASP A 45 16.07 -9.15 -0.63
N ASP A 46 16.32 -7.84 -0.73
CA ASP A 46 16.32 -7.06 -1.98
C ASP A 46 17.19 -7.70 -3.08
N ASN A 47 18.17 -8.51 -2.71
CA ASN A 47 19.04 -9.22 -3.64
C ASN A 47 18.38 -10.45 -4.28
N GLN A 48 17.25 -10.91 -3.75
CA GLN A 48 16.52 -12.10 -4.22
C GLN A 48 15.22 -11.76 -4.97
N MET A 49 14.82 -10.48 -5.02
CA MET A 49 13.63 -10.06 -5.74
C MET A 49 13.90 -9.86 -7.23
N SER A 50 13.01 -10.39 -8.07
CA SER A 50 12.97 -10.05 -9.49
C SER A 50 12.62 -8.56 -9.68
N PRO A 51 13.00 -7.95 -10.82
CA PRO A 51 12.63 -6.57 -11.13
C PRO A 51 11.13 -6.28 -11.00
N ASP A 52 10.27 -7.22 -11.42
CA ASP A 52 8.81 -7.10 -11.35
C ASP A 52 8.28 -7.11 -9.91
N GLN A 53 8.92 -7.90 -9.03
CA GLN A 53 8.58 -7.92 -7.60
C GLN A 53 8.95 -6.59 -6.93
N LYS A 54 10.10 -6.00 -7.29
CA LYS A 54 10.50 -4.68 -6.82
C LYS A 54 9.55 -3.58 -7.29
N ASP A 55 9.17 -3.58 -8.57
CA ASP A 55 8.21 -2.61 -9.12
C ASP A 55 6.83 -2.72 -8.45
N THR A 56 6.40 -3.95 -8.16
CA THR A 56 5.16 -4.21 -7.43
C THR A 56 5.24 -3.70 -5.99
N ALA A 57 6.32 -4.01 -5.27
CA ALA A 57 6.54 -3.55 -3.90
C ALA A 57 6.55 -2.01 -3.80
N LEU A 58 7.25 -1.35 -4.74
CA LEU A 58 7.26 0.11 -4.87
C LEU A 58 5.86 0.68 -5.14
N SER A 59 5.12 0.05 -6.06
CA SER A 59 3.75 0.47 -6.38
C SER A 59 2.80 0.36 -5.18
N VAL A 60 2.87 -0.72 -4.40
CA VAL A 60 2.05 -0.89 -3.19
C VAL A 60 2.45 0.11 -2.11
N SER A 61 3.75 0.37 -1.94
CA SER A 61 4.26 1.41 -1.03
C SER A 61 3.74 2.80 -1.39
N HIS A 62 3.74 3.16 -2.67
CA HIS A 62 3.16 4.42 -3.13
C HIS A 62 1.64 4.51 -2.89
N ILE A 63 0.89 3.44 -3.15
CA ILE A 63 -0.55 3.39 -2.87
C ILE A 63 -0.81 3.64 -1.39
N TYR A 64 -0.05 2.98 -0.51
CA TYR A 64 -0.18 3.13 0.93
C TYR A 64 0.17 4.55 1.41
N ALA A 65 1.28 5.13 0.94
CA ALA A 65 1.64 6.51 1.29
C ALA A 65 0.56 7.51 0.86
N LYS A 66 -0.03 7.30 -0.31
CA LYS A 66 -1.15 8.13 -0.79
C LYS A 66 -2.42 7.91 0.05
N ALA A 67 -2.72 6.68 0.42
CA ALA A 67 -3.85 6.36 1.30
C ALA A 67 -3.70 7.03 2.67
N ASP A 68 -2.50 6.99 3.27
CA ASP A 68 -2.20 7.65 4.54
C ASP A 68 -2.43 9.16 4.46
N ASN A 69 -1.99 9.80 3.37
CA ASN A 69 -2.24 11.22 3.13
C ASN A 69 -3.73 11.56 2.96
N ILE A 70 -4.52 10.69 2.32
CA ILE A 70 -5.97 10.88 2.16
C ILE A 70 -6.66 10.68 3.51
N TYR A 71 -6.30 9.64 4.26
CA TYR A 71 -6.82 9.34 5.59
C TYR A 71 -6.71 10.55 6.53
N HIS A 72 -5.54 11.20 6.59
CA HIS A 72 -5.33 12.40 7.42
C HIS A 72 -6.11 13.65 6.95
N LYS A 73 -6.68 13.63 5.74
CA LYS A 73 -7.53 14.72 5.23
C LYS A 73 -9.02 14.48 5.49
N ILE A 74 -9.45 13.23 5.64
CA ILE A 74 -10.85 12.86 5.82
C ILE A 74 -11.23 12.56 7.28
N LYS A 75 -10.22 12.37 8.15
CA LYS A 75 -10.37 12.25 9.60
C LYS A 75 -10.22 13.62 10.27
#